data_AF-A0A5C8EVM2-F1
#
_entry.id   AF-A0A5C8EVM2-F1
#
_cell.length_a   1.000
_cell.length_b   1.000
_cell.length_c   1.000
_cell.angle_alpha   90.00
_cell.angle_beta   90.00
_cell.angle_gamma   90.00
#
_symmetry.space_group_name_H-M   'P 1'
#
loop_
_entity.id
_entity.type
_entity.pdbx_description
1 polymer ?
#
loop_
_entity_poly.entity_id
_entity_poly.type
_entity_poly.pdbx_seq_one_letter_code
_entity_poly.pdbx_strand_id
1 'polypeptide(L)'
;MKKIDVKRFNAFITFTRLPQAKNIFKEIEWYENYNSNVFATIILDRIDKDFSVVILRRDKDSKFRCSDTKYSLATIEEARKWMLDIVEKIEKSREYIFVQYDEKGKNIDVFNTIKNKNISDSFKILNNSDEYKPAKLLISEIMPHYMDIDGNFVEQFQTTGFDARI
;
A
#
# COMPACT_ATOMS: atom_id res chain seq x y z
N MET A 1 -6.60 -14.08 9.11
CA MET A 1 -6.84 -12.71 8.64
C MET A 1 -7.76 -11.99 9.61
N LYS A 2 -7.47 -10.73 9.94
CA LYS A 2 -8.35 -9.86 10.73
C LYS A 2 -9.14 -8.95 9.79
N LYS A 3 -10.45 -8.83 9.98
CA LYS A 3 -11.27 -7.85 9.25
C LYS A 3 -10.96 -6.44 9.78
N ILE A 4 -10.75 -5.49 8.87
CA ILE A 4 -10.41 -4.10 9.19
C ILE A 4 -11.36 -3.13 8.51
N ASP A 5 -11.38 -1.89 8.96
CA ASP A 5 -12.10 -0.82 8.28
C ASP A 5 -11.35 -0.32 7.04
N VAL A 6 -12.08 0.39 6.18
CA VAL A 6 -11.55 0.93 4.93
C VAL A 6 -10.46 1.98 5.14
N LYS A 7 -10.44 2.72 6.27
CA LYS A 7 -9.42 3.73 6.55
C LYS A 7 -8.09 3.05 6.83
N ARG A 8 -8.09 1.99 7.65
CA ARG A 8 -6.90 1.16 7.90
C ARG A 8 -6.39 0.53 6.62
N PHE A 9 -7.27 0.02 5.78
CA PHE A 9 -6.87 -0.57 4.49
C PHE A 9 -6.29 0.48 3.54
N ASN A 10 -6.90 1.66 3.49
CA ASN A 10 -6.46 2.77 2.64
C ASN A 10 -5.10 3.35 3.05
N ALA A 11 -4.70 3.23 4.32
CA ALA A 11 -3.36 3.62 4.76
C ALA A 11 -2.24 2.95 3.93
N PHE A 12 -2.49 1.76 3.39
CA PHE A 12 -1.50 0.99 2.62
C PHE A 12 -1.84 0.89 1.12
N ILE A 13 -3.14 0.79 0.78
CA ILE A 13 -3.57 0.33 -0.56
C ILE A 13 -4.11 1.47 -1.46
N THR A 14 -4.19 2.70 -0.96
CA THR A 14 -4.79 3.82 -1.72
C THR A 14 -4.15 4.01 -3.10
N PHE A 15 -2.83 3.94 -3.20
CA PHE A 15 -2.07 4.23 -4.41
C PHE A 15 -1.90 3.03 -5.35
N THR A 16 -2.49 1.89 -5.01
CA THR A 16 -2.50 0.67 -5.83
C THR A 16 -3.70 0.62 -6.77
N ARG A 17 -4.81 1.29 -6.42
CA ARG A 17 -6.07 1.15 -7.14
C ARG A 17 -6.07 1.93 -8.44
N LEU A 18 -6.65 1.33 -9.48
CA LEU A 18 -7.07 2.07 -10.67
C LEU A 18 -8.35 2.85 -10.35
N PRO A 19 -8.41 4.18 -10.61
CA PRO A 19 -9.61 4.99 -10.35
C PRO A 19 -10.88 4.42 -10.99
N GLN A 20 -10.75 3.83 -12.18
CA GLN A 20 -11.83 3.26 -12.98
C GLN A 20 -12.44 2.00 -12.35
N ALA A 21 -11.69 1.28 -11.50
CA ALA A 21 -12.16 0.04 -10.88
C ALA A 21 -13.42 0.25 -10.03
N LYS A 22 -13.61 1.45 -9.45
CA LYS A 22 -14.78 1.79 -8.63
C LYS A 22 -16.10 1.85 -9.42
N ASN A 23 -16.01 2.00 -10.74
CA ASN A 23 -17.18 2.05 -11.62
C ASN A 23 -17.77 0.65 -11.84
N ILE A 24 -16.93 -0.37 -11.85
CA ILE A 24 -17.29 -1.76 -12.14
C ILE A 24 -17.45 -2.55 -10.85
N PHE A 25 -16.58 -2.31 -9.87
CA PHE A 25 -16.51 -3.06 -8.63
C PHE A 25 -16.90 -2.22 -7.41
N LYS A 26 -17.44 -2.88 -6.39
CA LYS A 26 -17.66 -2.32 -5.06
C LYS A 26 -16.88 -3.12 -4.03
N GLU A 27 -15.89 -2.52 -3.39
CA GLU A 27 -15.26 -3.11 -2.21
C GLU A 27 -16.27 -3.22 -1.07
N ILE A 28 -16.35 -4.41 -0.47
CA ILE A 28 -17.31 -4.71 0.59
C ILE A 28 -16.65 -5.16 1.90
N GLU A 29 -15.48 -5.79 1.82
CA GLU A 29 -14.74 -6.25 2.99
C GLU A 29 -13.24 -6.08 2.78
N TRP A 30 -12.54 -5.72 3.87
CA TRP A 30 -11.10 -5.50 3.89
C TRP A 30 -10.48 -6.30 5.03
N TYR A 31 -9.29 -6.84 4.77
CA TYR A 31 -8.60 -7.72 5.68
C TYR A 31 -7.10 -7.45 5.71
N GLU A 32 -6.50 -7.73 6.86
CA GLU A 32 -5.07 -7.57 7.14
C GLU A 32 -4.58 -8.81 7.91
N ASN A 33 -3.38 -9.29 7.58
CA ASN A 33 -2.71 -10.34 8.35
C ASN A 33 -2.02 -9.76 9.59
N TYR A 34 -1.58 -10.62 10.52
CA TYR A 34 -1.04 -10.17 11.81
C TYR A 34 0.17 -9.22 11.66
N ASN A 35 1.01 -9.43 10.65
CA ASN A 35 2.23 -8.66 10.42
C ASN A 35 2.05 -7.47 9.45
N SER A 36 0.83 -7.16 8.99
CA SER A 36 0.59 -6.10 8.00
C SER A 36 1.37 -6.26 6.67
N ASN A 37 1.67 -7.50 6.28
CA ASN A 37 2.40 -7.85 5.06
C ASN A 37 1.49 -8.39 3.94
N VAL A 38 0.28 -8.82 4.31
CA VAL A 38 -0.73 -9.34 3.38
C VAL A 38 -2.03 -8.63 3.66
N PHE A 39 -2.58 -8.01 2.63
CA PHE A 39 -3.91 -7.41 2.65
C PHE A 39 -4.82 -8.17 1.71
N ALA A 40 -6.12 -8.17 1.99
CA ALA A 40 -7.10 -8.71 1.08
C ALA A 40 -8.35 -7.83 1.05
N THR A 41 -8.98 -7.75 -0.12
CA THR A 41 -10.29 -7.14 -0.27
C THR A 41 -11.21 -8.08 -1.03
N ILE A 42 -12.46 -8.15 -0.57
CA ILE A 42 -13.55 -8.78 -1.33
C ILE A 42 -14.30 -7.67 -2.03
N ILE A 43 -14.51 -7.85 -3.33
CA ILE A 43 -15.20 -6.90 -4.20
C ILE A 43 -16.41 -7.58 -4.82
N LEU A 44 -17.49 -6.81 -4.97
CA LEU A 44 -18.70 -7.21 -5.67
C LEU A 44 -18.66 -6.62 -7.08
N ASP A 45 -18.80 -7.46 -8.10
CA ASP A 45 -19.05 -7.01 -9.47
C ASP A 45 -20.46 -6.40 -9.55
N ARG A 46 -20.55 -5.16 -10.04
CA ARG A 46 -21.84 -4.45 -10.14
C ARG A 46 -22.67 -4.92 -11.33
N ILE A 47 -22.05 -5.51 -12.34
CA ILE A 47 -22.65 -5.99 -13.58
C ILE A 47 -23.17 -7.41 -13.36
N ASP A 48 -22.27 -8.33 -13.02
CA ASP A 48 -22.59 -9.77 -12.97
C ASP A 48 -23.03 -10.25 -11.57
N LYS A 49 -22.94 -9.38 -10.57
CA LYS A 49 -23.34 -9.63 -9.17
C LYS A 49 -22.58 -10.77 -8.50
N ASP A 50 -21.42 -11.15 -9.03
CA ASP A 50 -20.53 -12.11 -8.43
C ASP A 50 -19.49 -11.42 -7.53
N PHE A 51 -18.77 -12.24 -6.75
CA PHE A 51 -17.71 -11.80 -5.87
C PHE A 51 -16.34 -12.10 -6.47
N SER A 52 -15.42 -11.19 -6.23
CA SER A 52 -14.00 -11.39 -6.51
C SER A 52 -13.17 -11.10 -5.26
N VAL A 53 -12.03 -11.77 -5.13
CA VAL A 53 -11.07 -11.58 -4.05
C VAL A 53 -9.77 -11.08 -4.65
N VAL A 54 -9.21 -10.03 -4.06
CA VAL A 54 -7.88 -9.52 -4.39
C VAL A 54 -6.99 -9.67 -3.18
N ILE A 55 -5.88 -10.39 -3.32
CA ILE A 55 -4.80 -10.48 -2.34
C ILE A 55 -3.69 -9.53 -2.75
N LEU A 56 -3.21 -8.74 -1.80
CA LEU A 56 -2.14 -7.77 -1.99
C LEU A 56 -0.96 -8.08 -1.10
N ARG A 57 0.22 -8.04 -1.70
CA ARG A 57 1.54 -8.23 -1.07
C ARG A 57 2.50 -7.15 -1.55
N ARG A 58 3.66 -7.02 -0.92
CA ARG A 58 4.69 -6.09 -1.41
C ARG A 58 5.42 -6.68 -2.61
N ASP A 59 5.71 -5.84 -3.60
CA ASP A 59 6.66 -6.17 -4.66
C ASP A 59 8.11 -5.82 -4.24
N LYS A 60 9.08 -6.00 -5.14
CA LYS A 60 10.49 -5.66 -4.87
C LYS A 60 10.75 -4.16 -4.69
N ASP A 61 9.86 -3.30 -5.20
CA ASP A 61 9.90 -1.85 -4.99
C ASP A 61 9.15 -1.44 -3.70
N SER A 62 8.71 -2.39 -2.87
CA SER A 62 7.92 -2.21 -1.64
C SER A 62 6.49 -1.67 -1.83
N LYS A 63 5.96 -1.66 -3.05
CA LYS A 63 4.57 -1.28 -3.33
C LYS A 63 3.65 -2.43 -2.99
N PHE A 64 2.52 -2.17 -2.33
CA PHE A 64 1.47 -3.17 -2.26
C PHE A 64 0.81 -3.31 -3.63
N ARG A 65 0.80 -4.53 -4.18
CA ARG A 65 0.21 -4.83 -5.49
C ARG A 65 -0.55 -6.15 -5.45
N CYS A 66 -1.47 -6.31 -6.40
CA CYS A 66 -2.25 -7.54 -6.56
C CYS A 66 -1.31 -8.71 -6.85
N SER A 67 -1.22 -9.65 -5.93
CA SER A 67 -0.42 -10.87 -6.10
C SER A 67 -1.26 -12.04 -6.57
N ASP A 68 -2.48 -12.14 -6.06
CA ASP A 68 -3.38 -13.25 -6.34
C ASP A 68 -4.80 -12.71 -6.44
N THR A 69 -5.58 -13.24 -7.38
CA THR A 69 -6.97 -12.87 -7.54
C THR A 69 -7.82 -14.07 -7.90
N LYS A 70 -9.08 -14.05 -7.46
CA LYS A 70 -10.10 -14.98 -7.90
C LYS A 70 -11.34 -14.19 -8.25
N TYR A 71 -11.90 -14.50 -9.41
CA TYR A 71 -13.11 -13.88 -9.94
C TYR A 71 -14.25 -14.89 -10.00
N SER A 72 -15.46 -14.36 -10.17
CA SER A 72 -16.70 -15.12 -10.40
C SER A 72 -17.02 -16.15 -9.33
N LEU A 73 -16.95 -15.73 -8.07
CA LEU A 73 -17.41 -16.50 -6.93
C LEU A 73 -18.88 -16.19 -6.67
N ALA A 74 -19.70 -17.23 -6.49
CA ALA A 74 -21.14 -17.07 -6.39
C ALA A 74 -21.56 -16.47 -5.04
N THR A 75 -20.79 -16.74 -3.98
CA THR A 75 -21.12 -16.29 -2.62
C THR A 75 -19.95 -15.60 -1.92
N ILE A 76 -20.27 -14.75 -0.96
CA ILE A 76 -19.27 -14.09 -0.12
C ILE A 76 -18.55 -15.10 0.79
N GLU A 77 -19.21 -16.18 1.18
CA GLU A 77 -18.64 -17.29 1.95
C GLU A 77 -17.54 -18.00 1.15
N GLU A 78 -17.77 -18.27 -0.14
CA GLU A 78 -16.74 -18.81 -1.05
C GLU A 78 -15.56 -17.86 -1.18
N ALA A 79 -15.81 -16.56 -1.30
CA ALA A 79 -14.77 -15.53 -1.35
C ALA A 79 -13.93 -15.50 -0.08
N ARG A 80 -14.56 -15.52 1.10
CA ARG A 80 -13.84 -15.59 2.39
C ARG A 80 -13.03 -16.87 2.53
N LYS A 81 -13.59 -18.02 2.12
CA LYS A 81 -12.89 -19.31 2.18
C LYS A 81 -11.65 -19.30 1.28
N TRP A 82 -11.81 -18.91 0.02
CA TRP A 82 -10.70 -18.83 -0.92
C TRP A 82 -9.60 -17.87 -0.43
N MET A 83 -9.99 -16.71 0.10
CA MET A 83 -9.06 -15.75 0.70
C MET A 83 -8.24 -16.40 1.83
N LEU A 84 -8.89 -17.10 2.76
CA LEU A 84 -8.22 -17.75 3.88
C LEU A 84 -7.26 -18.84 3.41
N ASP A 85 -7.67 -19.67 2.43
CA ASP A 85 -6.83 -20.74 1.88
C ASP A 85 -5.55 -20.19 1.22
N ILE A 86 -5.65 -19.06 0.49
CA ILE A 86 -4.48 -18.43 -0.15
C ILE A 86 -3.57 -17.79 0.88
N VAL A 87 -4.14 -17.05 1.84
CA VAL A 87 -3.33 -16.43 2.92
C VAL A 87 -2.62 -17.51 3.72
N GLU A 88 -3.28 -18.63 4.06
CA GLU A 88 -2.64 -19.72 4.78
C GLU A 88 -1.43 -20.28 4.03
N LYS A 89 -1.51 -20.42 2.70
CA LYS A 89 -0.37 -20.84 1.87
C LYS A 89 0.78 -19.82 1.95
N ILE A 90 0.48 -18.52 1.85
CA ILE A 90 1.48 -17.45 1.95
C ILE A 90 2.14 -17.44 3.34
N GLU A 91 1.36 -17.58 4.41
CA GLU A 91 1.89 -17.61 5.78
C GLU A 91 2.78 -18.85 6.02
N LYS A 92 2.43 -20.00 5.41
CA LYS A 92 3.26 -21.23 5.47
C LYS A 92 4.56 -21.08 4.69
N SER A 93 4.52 -20.50 3.48
CA SER A 93 5.73 -20.30 2.68
C SER A 93 6.59 -19.14 3.18
N ARG A 94 6.00 -18.19 3.92
CA ARG A 94 6.60 -16.91 4.34
C ARG A 94 7.05 -16.02 3.17
N GLU A 95 6.49 -16.26 1.98
CA GLU A 95 6.79 -15.48 0.77
C GLU A 95 5.90 -14.23 0.71
N TYR A 96 6.25 -13.24 1.54
CA TYR A 96 5.50 -11.99 1.64
C TYR A 96 5.85 -10.97 0.55
N ILE A 97 6.98 -11.15 -0.13
CA ILE A 97 7.43 -10.33 -1.25
C ILE A 97 7.29 -11.16 -2.53
N PHE A 98 6.72 -10.57 -3.57
CA PHE A 98 6.56 -11.22 -4.87
C PHE A 98 7.11 -10.34 -6.00
N VAL A 99 7.20 -10.91 -7.21
CA VAL A 99 7.79 -10.24 -8.39
C VAL A 99 6.70 -9.92 -9.41
N GLN A 100 6.69 -8.68 -9.89
CA GLN A 100 5.81 -8.15 -10.95
C GLN A 100 6.53 -8.02 -12.31
N TYR A 101 7.85 -8.15 -12.32
CA TYR A 101 8.76 -8.05 -13.47
C TYR A 101 8.89 -6.65 -14.10
N ASP A 102 8.13 -5.66 -13.62
CA ASP A 102 8.24 -4.25 -13.98
C ASP A 102 9.02 -3.41 -12.96
N GLU A 103 9.50 -4.03 -11.87
CA GLU A 103 10.18 -3.33 -10.79
C GLU A 103 11.52 -2.76 -11.24
N LYS A 104 11.81 -1.53 -10.82
CA LYS A 104 13.01 -0.81 -11.24
C LYS A 104 14.10 -0.78 -10.16
N GLY A 105 13.81 -1.28 -8.96
CA GLY A 105 14.72 -1.25 -7.82
C GLY A 105 14.96 0.16 -7.26
N LYS A 106 14.05 1.11 -7.55
CA LYS A 106 14.17 2.52 -7.16
C LYS A 106 13.16 2.85 -6.07
N ASN A 107 13.34 2.26 -4.89
CA ASN A 107 12.62 2.72 -3.71
C ASN A 107 13.36 3.93 -3.13
N ILE A 108 12.65 5.05 -3.00
CA ILE A 108 13.19 6.29 -2.46
C ILE A 108 12.82 6.36 -0.98
N ASP A 109 13.82 6.22 -0.10
CA ASP A 109 13.65 6.55 1.31
C ASP A 109 13.81 8.07 1.51
N VAL A 110 12.68 8.77 1.56
CA VAL A 110 12.65 10.23 1.74
C VAL A 110 13.08 10.69 3.13
N PHE A 111 13.22 9.77 4.10
CA PHE A 111 13.63 10.10 5.47
C PHE A 111 15.12 9.90 5.71
N ASN A 112 15.84 9.30 4.76
CA ASN A 112 17.29 9.24 4.79
C ASN A 112 17.87 10.65 4.60
N THR A 113 18.40 11.22 5.68
CA THR A 113 18.74 12.65 5.73
C THR A 113 19.92 12.99 4.80
N ILE A 114 19.72 13.95 3.91
CA ILE A 114 20.76 14.43 3.01
C ILE A 114 21.72 15.39 3.70
N LYS A 115 22.94 15.50 3.19
CA LYS A 115 23.91 16.51 3.63
C LYS A 115 23.56 17.86 2.99
N ASN A 116 22.70 18.63 3.65
CA ASN A 116 22.34 19.99 3.24
C ASN A 116 22.35 20.93 4.45
N LYS A 117 22.67 22.22 4.22
CA LYS A 117 22.69 23.24 5.28
C LYS A 117 21.29 23.78 5.63
N ASN A 118 20.31 23.60 4.74
CA ASN A 118 18.98 24.20 4.84
C ASN A 118 17.88 23.19 5.17
N ILE A 119 18.17 22.19 6.00
CA ILE A 119 17.16 21.22 6.47
C ILE A 119 16.10 21.96 7.29
N SER A 120 14.83 21.83 6.90
CA SER A 120 13.74 22.55 7.57
C SER A 120 13.46 21.98 8.97
N ASP A 121 12.97 22.82 9.87
CA ASP A 121 12.59 22.38 11.20
C ASP A 121 11.36 21.47 11.16
N SER A 122 10.45 21.70 10.22
CA SER A 122 9.31 20.81 9.91
C SER A 122 9.76 19.38 9.62
N PHE A 123 10.77 19.20 8.75
CA PHE A 123 11.33 17.89 8.46
C PHE A 123 12.01 17.26 9.67
N LYS A 124 12.78 18.04 10.46
CA LYS A 124 13.43 17.52 11.68
C LYS A 124 12.40 17.01 12.69
N ILE A 125 11.31 17.75 12.90
CA ILE A 125 10.22 17.34 13.78
C ILE A 125 9.58 16.05 13.28
N LEU A 126 9.21 16.01 12.00
CA LEU A 126 8.63 14.82 11.35
C LEU A 126 9.55 13.60 11.42
N ASN A 127 10.85 13.77 11.24
CA ASN A 127 11.80 12.67 11.15
C ASN A 127 12.19 12.10 12.53
N ASN A 128 12.29 12.96 13.55
CA ASN A 128 12.88 12.61 14.86
C ASN A 128 11.86 12.46 16.00
N SER A 129 10.66 13.01 15.89
CA SER A 129 9.69 13.03 17.00
C SER A 129 8.76 11.82 16.94
N ASP A 130 8.62 11.11 18.07
CA ASP A 130 7.74 9.93 18.16
C ASP A 130 6.26 10.25 17.90
N GLU A 131 5.83 11.47 18.21
CA GLU A 131 4.48 12.00 17.96
C GLU A 131 4.08 11.92 16.48
N TYR A 132 5.07 12.04 15.58
CA TYR A 132 4.86 12.01 14.13
C TYR A 132 5.14 10.64 13.50
N LYS A 133 5.43 9.62 14.31
CA LYS A 133 5.66 8.25 13.83
C LYS A 133 4.53 7.72 12.93
N PRO A 134 3.22 7.95 13.21
CA PRO A 134 2.15 7.52 12.30
C PRO A 134 2.23 8.21 10.94
N ALA A 135 2.54 9.51 10.91
CA ALA A 135 2.68 10.26 9.66
C ALA A 135 3.88 9.78 8.85
N LYS A 136 5.02 9.54 9.52
CA LYS A 136 6.23 8.97 8.91
C LYS A 136 5.96 7.63 8.26
N LEU A 137 5.26 6.73 8.96
CA LEU A 137 4.86 5.43 8.42
C LEU A 137 3.97 5.58 7.18
N LEU A 138 2.95 6.45 7.24
CA LEU A 138 2.08 6.68 6.08
C LEU A 138 2.86 7.21 4.88
N ILE A 139 3.75 8.20 5.08
CA ILE A 139 4.58 8.73 4.00
C ILE A 139 5.46 7.63 3.40
N SER A 140 6.06 6.78 4.23
CA SER A 140 6.85 5.62 3.77
C SER A 140 6.04 4.61 2.96
N GLU A 141 4.73 4.47 3.20
CA GLU A 141 3.86 3.63 2.36
C GLU A 141 3.51 4.30 1.02
N ILE A 142 3.47 5.64 0.97
CA ILE A 142 3.13 6.41 -0.23
C ILE A 142 4.32 6.51 -1.18
N MET A 143 5.51 6.77 -0.65
CA MET A 143 6.71 7.06 -1.44
C MET A 143 7.09 6.01 -2.50
N PRO A 144 6.92 4.69 -2.27
CA PRO A 144 7.13 3.70 -3.32
C PRO A 144 6.32 3.96 -4.59
N HIS A 145 5.13 4.58 -4.48
CA HIS A 145 4.25 4.88 -5.60
C HIS A 145 4.56 6.23 -6.26
N TYR A 146 5.40 7.07 -5.65
CA TYR A 146 5.76 8.38 -6.17
C TYR A 146 6.84 8.29 -7.25
N MET A 147 6.66 9.03 -8.34
CA MET A 147 7.66 9.15 -9.40
C MET A 147 8.33 10.53 -9.30
N ASP A 148 9.59 10.55 -8.90
CA ASP A 148 10.40 11.77 -8.89
C ASP A 148 10.90 12.07 -10.32
N ILE A 149 10.14 12.90 -11.05
CA ILE A 149 10.42 13.25 -12.45
C ILE A 149 11.71 14.09 -12.55
N ASP A 150 11.87 15.06 -11.65
CA ASP A 150 12.96 16.03 -11.68
C ASP A 150 14.18 15.58 -10.86
N GLY A 151 14.04 14.53 -10.04
CA GLY A 151 15.12 13.97 -9.22
C GLY A 151 15.49 14.83 -8.00
N ASN A 152 14.71 15.86 -7.70
CA ASN A 152 14.96 16.81 -6.62
C ASN A 152 13.94 16.73 -5.49
N PHE A 153 12.95 15.83 -5.59
CA PHE A 153 11.85 15.77 -4.61
C PHE A 153 12.38 15.49 -3.20
N VAL A 154 13.30 14.55 -3.06
CA VAL A 154 13.90 14.20 -1.76
C VAL A 154 14.58 15.42 -1.13
N GLU A 155 15.37 16.15 -1.90
CA GLU A 155 16.05 17.35 -1.41
C GLU A 155 15.05 18.44 -1.02
N GLN A 156 14.06 18.70 -1.88
CA GLN A 156 13.03 19.69 -1.58
C GLN A 156 12.28 19.31 -0.31
N PHE A 157 11.79 18.07 -0.20
CA PHE A 157 11.04 17.55 0.95
C PHE A 157 11.76 17.73 2.29
N GLN A 158 13.08 17.56 2.31
CA GLN A 158 13.88 17.67 3.53
C GLN A 158 14.31 19.11 3.87
N THR A 159 14.20 20.04 2.93
CA THR A 159 14.70 21.41 3.08
C THR A 159 13.57 22.43 3.17
N THR A 160 13.92 23.69 3.46
CA THR A 160 12.96 24.81 3.47
C THR A 160 12.27 25.04 2.11
N GLY A 161 12.74 24.39 1.03
CA GLY A 161 12.07 24.40 -0.27
C GLY A 161 10.68 23.76 -0.25
N PHE A 162 10.40 22.85 0.69
CA PHE A 162 9.05 22.29 0.88
C PHE A 162 8.14 23.16 1.75
N ASP A 163 8.69 24.07 2.55
CA ASP A 163 7.91 24.87 3.50
C ASP A 163 6.88 25.77 2.78
N ALA A 164 7.14 26.13 1.52
CA ALA A 164 6.19 26.89 0.69
C ALA A 164 4.96 26.06 0.21
N ARG A 165 4.95 24.74 0.48
CA ARG A 165 3.91 23.79 0.02
C ARG A 165 3.04 23.26 1.16
N ILE A 166 3.27 23.71 2.39
CA ILE A 166 2.54 23.35 3.61
C ILE A 166 1.87 24.57 4.20
#